data_AF-A0A650GCY8-F1
#
_entry.id   AF-A0A650GCY8-F1
#
_cell.length_a   1.000
_cell.length_b   1.000
_cell.length_c   1.000
_cell.angle_alpha   90.00
_cell.angle_beta   90.00
_cell.angle_gamma   90.00
#
_symmetry.space_group_name_H-M   'P 1'
#
loop_
_entity.id
_entity.type
_entity.pdbx_description
1 polymer ?
#
loop_
_entity_poly.entity_id
_entity_poly.type
_entity_poly.pdbx_seq_one_letter_code
_entity_poly.pdbx_strand_id
1 'polypeptide(L)'
;MLTARVDDYLWWRTWRPGWAEAHCVTLVGDTSAAEVIGSLRADVLGSVQGIDALYDLAVADWPAGFDPGLIGVTEIDGTWALIAEINGFVGVTERLIGPMSVGRTIVSHFANVNAVHRFNWWRDGQLVVDFDLLFPAERFGADPMALRDDLGAVGVPLDADSEQIAGIDLSAAGFALAERLTDVACTPELFERSDFVVARVAIPGADDQQRYGEALRAAWCHPATW
;
A
#
# COMPACT_ATOMS: atom_id res chain seq x y z
N MET A 1 -1.23 19.12 -13.26
CA MET A 1 -0.26 18.39 -12.43
C MET A 1 -0.72 18.51 -11.01
N LEU A 2 -1.09 17.39 -10.38
CA LEU A 2 -1.51 17.39 -8.98
C LEU A 2 -0.37 17.85 -8.07
N THR A 3 -0.78 18.62 -7.08
CA THR A 3 0.09 19.37 -6.17
C THR A 3 0.16 18.75 -4.78
N ALA A 4 -0.32 17.50 -4.62
CA ALA A 4 -0.41 16.84 -3.34
C ALA A 4 0.95 16.86 -2.63
N ARG A 5 0.91 17.25 -1.35
CA ARG A 5 2.03 17.38 -0.43
C ARG A 5 1.71 16.67 0.87
N VAL A 6 2.75 16.43 1.68
CA VAL A 6 2.60 15.90 3.05
C VAL A 6 1.52 16.66 3.83
N ASP A 7 1.48 18.00 3.71
CA ASP A 7 0.54 18.87 4.43
C ASP A 7 -0.95 18.52 4.19
N ASP A 8 -1.29 18.01 3.00
CA ASP A 8 -2.66 17.64 2.62
C ASP A 8 -3.15 16.39 3.36
N TYR A 9 -2.22 15.59 3.92
CA TYR A 9 -2.49 14.30 4.55
C TYR A 9 -2.09 14.23 6.03
N LEU A 10 -1.64 15.33 6.64
CA LEU A 10 -1.28 15.39 8.06
C LEU A 10 -2.43 15.01 9.00
N TRP A 11 -3.67 15.11 8.53
CA TRP A 11 -4.85 14.67 9.29
C TRP A 11 -4.80 13.18 9.64
N TRP A 12 -4.17 12.32 8.82
CA TRP A 12 -4.14 10.85 8.99
C TRP A 12 -3.70 10.46 10.40
N ARG A 13 -2.61 11.07 10.87
CA ARG A 13 -2.03 10.80 12.19
C ARG A 13 -2.98 11.06 13.36
N THR A 14 -3.86 12.05 13.22
CA THR A 14 -4.78 12.46 14.30
C THR A 14 -6.19 11.95 14.14
N TRP A 15 -6.58 11.56 12.92
CA TRP A 15 -7.96 11.23 12.58
C TRP A 15 -8.38 9.88 13.16
N ARG A 16 -7.55 8.84 13.02
CA ARG A 16 -7.74 7.51 13.64
C ARG A 16 -6.39 6.92 14.07
N PRO A 17 -5.97 7.11 15.33
CA PRO A 17 -4.62 6.74 15.79
C PRO A 17 -4.24 5.27 15.58
N GLY A 18 -5.19 4.33 15.70
CA GLY A 18 -4.93 2.91 15.44
C GLY A 18 -4.49 2.65 13.99
N TRP A 19 -5.16 3.28 13.02
CA TRP A 19 -4.76 3.24 11.61
C TRP A 19 -3.43 3.94 11.34
N ALA A 20 -3.15 5.03 12.04
CA ALA A 20 -1.89 5.76 11.89
C ALA A 20 -0.67 4.99 12.43
N GLU A 21 -0.86 4.09 13.40
CA GLU A 21 0.21 3.32 14.03
C GLU A 21 0.74 2.20 13.12
N ALA A 22 -0.14 1.51 12.42
CA ALA A 22 0.25 0.50 11.44
C ALA A 22 -0.84 0.29 10.38
N HIS A 23 -0.50 0.49 9.10
CA HIS A 23 -1.42 0.31 7.99
C HIS A 23 -0.72 -0.15 6.72
N CYS A 24 -1.49 -0.72 5.81
CA CYS A 24 -1.18 -0.72 4.39
C CYS A 24 -2.37 -0.17 3.62
N VAL A 25 -2.10 0.75 2.69
CA VAL A 25 -3.09 1.23 1.72
C VAL A 25 -2.52 0.97 0.34
N THR A 26 -3.33 0.33 -0.50
CA THR A 26 -2.96 -0.01 -1.88
C THR A 26 -4.04 0.45 -2.84
N LEU A 27 -3.63 1.19 -3.86
CA LEU A 27 -4.47 1.57 -5.00
C LEU A 27 -4.14 0.67 -6.18
N VAL A 28 -5.16 0.03 -6.74
CA VAL A 28 -5.05 -0.86 -7.91
C VAL A 28 -5.87 -0.25 -9.04
N GLY A 29 -5.22 0.10 -10.14
CA GLY A 29 -5.87 0.70 -11.31
C GLY A 29 -6.47 -0.35 -12.24
N ASP A 30 -7.45 0.07 -13.04
CA ASP A 30 -8.10 -0.72 -14.08
C ASP A 30 -8.63 -2.07 -13.56
N THR A 31 -9.32 -2.03 -12.42
CA THR A 31 -9.87 -3.22 -11.76
C THR A 31 -11.13 -2.90 -10.94
N SER A 32 -11.92 -3.94 -10.70
CA SER A 32 -12.99 -3.97 -9.69
C SER A 32 -12.52 -4.58 -8.36
N ALA A 33 -13.31 -4.40 -7.29
CA ALA A 33 -13.04 -5.06 -6.01
C ALA A 33 -13.13 -6.58 -6.12
N ALA A 34 -14.06 -7.08 -6.94
CA ALA A 34 -14.21 -8.52 -7.19
C ALA A 34 -12.98 -9.12 -7.89
N GLU A 35 -12.38 -8.40 -8.85
CA GLU A 35 -11.16 -8.85 -9.53
C GLU A 35 -9.93 -8.82 -8.60
N VAL A 36 -9.85 -7.86 -7.68
CA VAL A 36 -8.80 -7.84 -6.64
C VAL A 36 -8.92 -9.08 -5.75
N ILE A 37 -10.13 -9.35 -5.22
CA ILE A 37 -10.41 -10.53 -4.39
C ILE A 37 -10.07 -11.82 -5.15
N GLY A 38 -10.49 -11.92 -6.41
CA GLY A 38 -10.20 -13.08 -7.27
C GLY A 38 -8.70 -13.27 -7.54
N SER A 39 -7.97 -12.18 -7.78
CA SER A 39 -6.52 -12.21 -8.03
C SER A 39 -5.75 -12.67 -6.79
N LEU A 40 -6.15 -12.20 -5.61
CA LEU A 40 -5.57 -12.60 -4.33
C LEU A 40 -6.05 -13.97 -3.84
N ARG A 41 -7.05 -14.57 -4.51
CA ARG A 41 -7.75 -15.79 -4.07
C ARG A 41 -8.24 -15.67 -2.63
N ALA A 42 -8.77 -14.50 -2.29
CA ALA A 42 -9.18 -14.16 -0.94
C ALA A 42 -10.55 -14.78 -0.60
N ASP A 43 -10.70 -15.24 0.63
CA ASP A 43 -11.96 -15.74 1.16
C ASP A 43 -12.83 -14.57 1.64
N VAL A 44 -13.97 -14.34 0.99
CA VAL A 44 -14.89 -13.25 1.36
C VAL A 44 -15.59 -13.56 2.68
N LEU A 45 -15.50 -12.64 3.63
CA LEU A 45 -16.09 -12.74 4.96
C LEU A 45 -17.40 -11.95 5.08
N GLY A 46 -17.58 -10.93 4.26
CA GLY A 46 -18.78 -10.08 4.25
C GLY A 46 -18.48 -8.68 3.74
N SER A 47 -19.28 -7.72 4.18
CA SER A 47 -19.06 -6.30 3.88
C SER A 47 -19.36 -5.43 5.09
N VAL A 48 -18.63 -4.32 5.21
CA VAL A 48 -18.86 -3.30 6.24
C VAL A 48 -18.82 -1.92 5.63
N GLN A 49 -19.57 -0.99 6.22
CA GLN A 49 -19.54 0.40 5.82
C GLN A 49 -18.56 1.18 6.71
N GLY A 50 -17.59 1.83 6.09
CA GLY A 50 -16.63 2.70 6.77
C GLY A 50 -15.45 1.97 7.39
N ILE A 51 -14.33 2.69 7.48
CA ILE A 51 -13.05 2.17 7.96
C ILE A 51 -13.05 1.79 9.46
N ASP A 52 -13.93 2.40 10.25
CA ASP A 52 -14.05 2.10 11.69
C ASP A 52 -14.65 0.70 11.90
N ALA A 53 -15.67 0.33 11.12
CA ALA A 53 -16.23 -1.02 11.17
C ALA A 53 -15.23 -2.06 10.63
N LEU A 54 -14.40 -1.69 9.64
CA LEU A 54 -13.31 -2.54 9.17
C LEU A 54 -12.24 -2.74 10.27
N TYR A 55 -11.88 -1.67 10.99
CA TYR A 55 -10.96 -1.73 12.11
C TYR A 55 -11.45 -2.69 13.19
N ASP A 56 -12.70 -2.52 13.64
CA ASP A 56 -13.31 -3.34 14.69
C ASP A 56 -13.25 -4.84 14.35
N LEU A 57 -13.54 -5.19 13.09
CA LEU A 57 -13.43 -6.58 12.60
C LEU A 57 -11.99 -7.09 12.62
N ALA A 58 -11.05 -6.26 12.16
CA ALA A 58 -9.66 -6.67 12.02
C ALA A 58 -8.97 -6.89 13.37
N VAL A 59 -9.35 -6.12 14.41
CA VAL A 59 -8.75 -6.23 15.75
C VAL A 59 -9.50 -7.18 16.68
N ALA A 60 -10.70 -7.63 16.32
CA ALA A 60 -11.55 -8.46 17.17
C ALA A 60 -10.85 -9.70 17.73
N ASP A 61 -10.03 -10.36 16.90
CA ASP A 61 -9.37 -11.63 17.25
C ASP A 61 -7.93 -11.44 17.76
N TRP A 62 -7.40 -10.21 17.80
CA TRP A 62 -6.01 -9.96 18.24
C TRP A 62 -5.66 -10.54 19.63
N PRO A 63 -6.58 -10.55 20.63
CA PRO A 63 -6.31 -11.21 21.91
C PRO A 63 -6.02 -12.71 21.80
N ALA A 64 -6.51 -13.38 20.75
CA ALA A 64 -6.26 -14.79 20.47
C ALA A 64 -4.99 -15.02 19.61
N GLY A 65 -4.45 -13.95 19.02
CA GLY A 65 -3.28 -13.96 18.15
C GLY A 65 -3.50 -13.05 16.94
N PHE A 66 -2.42 -12.44 16.46
CA PHE A 66 -2.46 -11.65 15.23
C PHE A 66 -2.44 -12.57 14.02
N ASP A 67 -3.49 -12.53 13.20
CA ASP A 67 -3.59 -13.23 11.92
C ASP A 67 -3.51 -12.20 10.77
N PRO A 68 -2.36 -12.09 10.07
CA PRO A 68 -2.21 -11.14 8.98
C PRO A 68 -3.07 -11.52 7.78
N GLY A 69 -3.52 -10.53 7.00
CA GLY A 69 -4.17 -10.76 5.71
C GLY A 69 -5.68 -10.51 5.67
N LEU A 70 -6.30 -9.99 6.74
CA LEU A 70 -7.63 -9.41 6.63
C LEU A 70 -7.53 -8.06 5.89
N ILE A 71 -8.28 -7.94 4.80
CA ILE A 71 -8.30 -6.76 3.95
C ILE A 71 -9.73 -6.23 3.80
N GLY A 72 -9.86 -4.91 3.68
CA GLY A 72 -11.07 -4.28 3.16
C GLY A 72 -10.82 -3.79 1.74
N VAL A 73 -11.68 -4.14 0.79
CA VAL A 73 -11.57 -3.71 -0.61
C VAL A 73 -12.79 -2.89 -1.00
N THR A 74 -12.58 -1.72 -1.60
CA THR A 74 -13.65 -0.88 -2.15
C THR A 74 -13.26 -0.32 -3.51
N GLU A 75 -14.25 0.09 -4.30
CA GLU A 75 -14.04 0.69 -5.62
C GLU A 75 -14.09 2.22 -5.52
N ILE A 76 -13.27 2.88 -6.34
CA ILE A 76 -13.17 4.33 -6.47
C ILE A 76 -13.42 4.67 -7.94
N ASP A 77 -14.53 5.37 -8.18
CA ASP A 77 -14.94 5.90 -9.48
C ASP A 77 -14.97 4.88 -10.64
N GLY A 78 -15.02 3.58 -10.32
CA GLY A 78 -15.08 2.46 -11.28
C GLY A 78 -13.79 2.18 -12.05
N THR A 79 -12.71 2.93 -11.79
CA THR A 79 -11.40 2.78 -12.45
C THR A 79 -10.30 2.36 -11.49
N TRP A 80 -10.50 2.55 -10.19
CA TRP A 80 -9.55 2.18 -9.17
C TRP A 80 -10.23 1.32 -8.11
N ALA A 81 -9.47 0.43 -7.48
CA ALA A 81 -9.84 -0.21 -6.24
C ALA A 81 -8.84 0.16 -5.15
N LEU A 82 -9.32 0.34 -3.93
CA LEU A 82 -8.52 0.56 -2.74
C LEU A 82 -8.59 -0.67 -1.83
N ILE A 83 -7.41 -1.14 -1.41
CA ILE A 83 -7.23 -2.13 -0.36
C ILE A 83 -6.75 -1.39 0.89
N ALA A 84 -7.49 -1.53 2.00
CA ALA A 84 -7.12 -1.01 3.31
C ALA A 84 -6.85 -2.17 4.27
N GLU A 85 -5.72 -2.10 4.96
CA GLU A 85 -5.27 -3.12 5.90
C GLU A 85 -4.78 -2.46 7.19
N ILE A 86 -5.35 -2.85 8.34
CA ILE A 86 -4.81 -2.43 9.64
C ILE A 86 -3.75 -3.44 10.07
N ASN A 87 -2.55 -2.94 10.33
CA ASN A 87 -1.37 -3.77 10.65
C ASN A 87 -1.08 -4.88 9.61
N GLY A 88 -1.64 -4.80 8.40
CA GLY A 88 -1.43 -5.76 7.31
C GLY A 88 -0.32 -5.32 6.36
N PHE A 89 0.09 -6.23 5.48
CA PHE A 89 1.20 -6.02 4.54
C PHE A 89 0.98 -6.70 3.18
N VAL A 90 -0.26 -7.07 2.83
CA VAL A 90 -0.59 -7.69 1.53
C VAL A 90 -0.14 -6.77 0.40
N GLY A 91 -0.43 -5.47 0.51
CA GLY A 91 -0.05 -4.43 -0.46
C GLY A 91 1.43 -4.31 -0.76
N VAL A 92 2.31 -4.75 0.14
CA VAL A 92 3.78 -4.74 -0.03
C VAL A 92 4.38 -6.14 -0.11
N THR A 93 3.54 -7.16 -0.25
CA THR A 93 3.97 -8.54 -0.49
C THR A 93 4.08 -8.77 -1.99
N GLU A 94 5.29 -8.67 -2.54
CA GLU A 94 5.58 -8.80 -3.98
C GLU A 94 4.93 -10.03 -4.62
N ARG A 95 4.95 -11.17 -3.90
CA ARG A 95 4.37 -12.44 -4.33
C ARG A 95 2.85 -12.38 -4.58
N LEU A 96 2.14 -11.51 -3.86
CA LEU A 96 0.69 -11.29 -3.99
C LEU A 96 0.40 -10.20 -5.03
N ILE A 97 1.16 -9.10 -5.04
CA ILE A 97 0.88 -7.92 -5.86
C ILE A 97 1.45 -8.03 -7.28
N GLY A 98 2.67 -8.54 -7.44
CA GLY A 98 3.33 -8.62 -8.73
C GLY A 98 2.51 -9.34 -9.82
N PRO A 99 1.91 -10.52 -9.56
CA PRO A 99 1.03 -11.18 -10.54
C PRO A 99 -0.19 -10.34 -10.95
N MET A 100 -0.79 -9.61 -9.99
CA MET A 100 -1.97 -8.79 -10.24
C MET A 100 -1.63 -7.52 -11.05
N SER A 101 -0.37 -7.08 -11.04
CA SER A 101 0.06 -5.84 -11.68
C SER A 101 0.20 -5.89 -13.21
N VAL A 102 0.10 -7.07 -13.84
CA VAL A 102 0.15 -7.19 -15.31
C VAL A 102 -1.02 -6.43 -15.93
N GLY A 103 -0.72 -5.52 -16.87
CA GLY A 103 -1.71 -4.63 -17.49
C GLY A 103 -2.29 -3.55 -16.57
N ARG A 104 -1.74 -3.34 -15.37
CA ARG A 104 -2.28 -2.41 -14.36
C ARG A 104 -1.19 -1.52 -13.75
N THR A 105 -1.63 -0.46 -13.08
CA THR A 105 -0.80 0.31 -12.14
C THR A 105 -1.22 -0.02 -10.72
N ILE A 106 -0.25 -0.33 -9.85
CA ILE A 106 -0.50 -0.59 -8.43
C ILE A 106 0.45 0.25 -7.60
N VAL A 107 -0.08 1.02 -6.66
CA VAL A 107 0.70 1.84 -5.74
C VAL A 107 0.32 1.49 -4.32
N SER A 108 1.31 1.12 -3.51
CA SER A 108 1.10 0.73 -2.12
C SER A 108 2.01 1.53 -1.22
N HIS A 109 1.50 1.92 -0.06
CA HIS A 109 2.32 2.42 1.03
C HIS A 109 1.94 1.75 2.34
N PHE A 110 2.94 1.48 3.15
CA PHE A 110 2.85 0.68 4.37
C PHE A 110 3.58 1.39 5.51
N ALA A 111 3.04 1.30 6.71
CA ALA A 111 3.67 1.73 7.94
C ALA A 111 3.47 0.66 9.02
N ASN A 112 4.44 0.49 9.92
CA ASN A 112 4.28 -0.34 11.11
C ASN A 112 4.93 0.25 12.37
N VAL A 113 4.67 -0.41 13.49
CA VAL A 113 5.19 -0.04 14.83
C VAL A 113 6.72 -0.05 14.95
N ASN A 114 7.43 -0.65 13.99
CA ASN A 114 8.90 -0.68 13.95
C ASN A 114 9.49 0.47 13.10
N ALA A 115 8.67 1.47 12.77
CA ALA A 115 9.06 2.64 11.96
C ALA A 115 9.55 2.27 10.54
N VAL A 116 9.02 1.18 9.97
CA VAL A 116 9.22 0.84 8.55
C VAL A 116 8.14 1.54 7.73
N HIS A 117 8.53 2.31 6.72
CA HIS A 117 7.60 3.04 5.85
C HIS A 117 7.77 2.65 4.39
N ARG A 118 7.39 1.42 4.02
CA ARG A 118 7.59 0.90 2.66
C ARG A 118 6.68 1.59 1.64
N PHE A 119 7.22 1.91 0.47
CA PHE A 119 6.46 2.38 -0.70
C PHE A 119 6.76 1.49 -1.90
N ASN A 120 5.72 1.04 -2.60
CA ASN A 120 5.84 0.20 -3.79
C ASN A 120 5.05 0.80 -4.96
N TRP A 121 5.64 0.77 -6.14
CA TRP A 121 4.95 1.10 -7.37
C TRP A 121 5.22 0.03 -8.42
N TRP A 122 4.15 -0.66 -8.82
CA TRP A 122 4.12 -1.60 -9.92
C TRP A 122 3.42 -1.01 -11.14
N ARG A 123 3.92 -1.34 -12.33
CA ARG A 123 3.28 -1.01 -13.59
C ARG A 123 3.52 -2.12 -14.61
N ASP A 124 2.44 -2.69 -15.11
CA ASP A 124 2.45 -3.72 -16.15
C ASP A 124 3.40 -4.90 -15.83
N GLY A 125 3.23 -5.48 -14.64
CA GLY A 125 4.07 -6.60 -14.19
C GLY A 125 5.46 -6.19 -13.73
N GLN A 126 5.88 -4.93 -13.89
CA GLN A 126 7.21 -4.45 -13.51
C GLN A 126 7.18 -3.74 -12.16
N LEU A 127 8.05 -4.13 -11.23
CA LEU A 127 8.29 -3.35 -10.01
C LEU A 127 9.12 -2.13 -10.40
N VAL A 128 8.47 -0.98 -10.55
CA VAL A 128 9.10 0.26 -10.99
C VAL A 128 10.03 0.76 -9.91
N VAL A 129 9.51 0.91 -8.69
CA VAL A 129 10.31 1.32 -7.54
C VAL A 129 9.80 0.71 -6.23
N ASP A 130 10.74 0.45 -5.35
CA ASP A 130 10.56 -0.11 -4.02
C ASP A 130 11.61 0.47 -3.06
N PHE A 131 11.15 0.99 -1.91
CA PHE A 131 12.01 1.59 -0.90
C PHE A 131 11.28 1.81 0.42
N ASP A 132 12.06 2.11 1.45
CA ASP A 132 11.54 2.67 2.70
C ASP A 132 11.62 4.20 2.63
N LEU A 133 10.51 4.89 2.89
CA LEU A 133 10.42 6.35 2.92
C LEU A 133 11.35 6.96 3.97
N LEU A 134 11.75 6.21 5.01
CA LEU A 134 12.76 6.63 5.98
C LEU A 134 14.18 6.72 5.36
N PHE A 135 14.42 5.97 4.27
CA PHE A 135 15.67 5.92 3.53
C PHE A 135 15.44 6.24 2.06
N PRO A 136 14.97 7.46 1.71
CA PRO A 136 14.47 7.76 0.36
C PRO A 136 15.56 7.73 -0.72
N ALA A 137 16.84 7.73 -0.34
CA ALA A 137 17.97 7.54 -1.26
C ALA A 137 18.18 6.06 -1.66
N GLU A 138 17.72 5.11 -0.85
CA GLU A 138 17.90 3.66 -1.02
C GLU A 138 16.71 3.05 -1.77
N ARG A 139 16.67 3.29 -3.09
CA ARG A 139 15.60 2.81 -3.98
C ARG A 139 16.05 1.65 -4.86
N PHE A 140 15.15 0.70 -5.05
CA PHE A 140 15.33 -0.48 -5.89
C PHE A 140 14.18 -0.58 -6.90
N GLY A 141 14.30 -1.47 -7.89
CA GLY A 141 13.31 -1.64 -8.94
C GLY A 141 13.88 -1.43 -10.33
N ALA A 142 13.01 -1.50 -11.33
CA ALA A 142 13.37 -1.35 -12.73
C ALA A 142 13.73 0.09 -13.12
N ASP A 143 13.15 1.09 -12.42
CA ASP A 143 13.51 2.49 -12.57
C ASP A 143 13.55 3.19 -11.19
N PRO A 144 14.66 3.01 -10.43
CA PRO A 144 14.80 3.57 -9.08
C PRO A 144 14.79 5.10 -9.02
N MET A 145 14.85 5.79 -10.17
CA MET A 145 14.87 7.25 -10.26
C MET A 145 13.51 7.83 -10.66
N ALA A 146 12.53 7.00 -10.97
CA ALA A 146 11.22 7.43 -11.48
C ALA A 146 10.47 8.40 -10.54
N LEU A 147 10.70 8.32 -9.22
CA LEU A 147 10.06 9.17 -8.21
C LEU A 147 10.98 10.25 -7.62
N ARG A 148 12.16 10.49 -8.21
CA ARG A 148 13.15 11.41 -7.66
C ARG A 148 12.56 12.81 -7.41
N ASP A 149 11.90 13.36 -8.42
CA ASP A 149 11.37 14.72 -8.36
C ASP A 149 10.09 14.79 -7.53
N ASP A 150 9.27 13.74 -7.55
CA ASP A 150 8.05 13.64 -6.75
C ASP A 150 8.33 13.62 -5.25
N LEU A 151 9.39 12.92 -4.81
CA LEU A 151 9.80 12.91 -3.40
C LEU A 151 10.12 14.31 -2.89
N GLY A 152 10.92 15.07 -3.64
CA GLY A 152 11.19 16.47 -3.30
C GLY A 152 9.93 17.34 -3.34
N ALA A 153 9.03 17.08 -4.29
CA ALA A 153 7.78 17.82 -4.42
C ALA A 153 6.82 17.60 -3.25
N VAL A 154 6.71 16.38 -2.72
CA VAL A 154 5.87 16.07 -1.55
C VAL A 154 6.47 16.53 -0.23
N GLY A 155 7.78 16.83 -0.21
CA GLY A 155 8.50 17.30 0.98
C GLY A 155 9.41 16.26 1.62
N VAL A 156 9.79 15.20 0.89
CA VAL A 156 10.77 14.17 1.31
C VAL A 156 12.10 14.40 0.58
N PRO A 157 13.04 15.16 1.17
CA PRO A 157 14.33 15.45 0.56
C PRO A 157 15.22 14.19 0.44
N LEU A 158 16.00 14.09 -0.64
CA LEU A 158 16.87 12.93 -0.89
C LEU A 158 18.26 13.06 -0.26
N ASP A 159 18.64 14.28 0.10
CA ASP A 159 19.93 14.66 0.67
C ASP A 159 19.89 14.88 2.19
N ALA A 160 18.73 14.70 2.81
CA ALA A 160 18.57 14.74 4.25
C ALA A 160 19.01 13.42 4.90
N ASP A 161 19.49 13.50 6.13
CA ASP A 161 19.78 12.32 6.94
C ASP A 161 18.50 11.68 7.50
N SER A 162 18.62 10.46 8.02
CA SER A 162 17.46 9.72 8.55
C SER A 162 16.78 10.40 9.75
N GLU A 163 17.50 11.23 10.52
CA GLU A 163 16.93 11.95 11.67
C GLU A 163 16.04 13.10 11.19
N GLN A 164 16.48 13.82 10.16
CA GLN A 164 15.67 14.83 9.48
C GLN A 164 14.45 14.20 8.81
N ILE A 165 14.61 13.06 8.13
CA ILE A 165 13.49 12.33 7.51
C ILE A 165 12.50 11.83 8.57
N ALA A 166 12.97 11.33 9.71
CA ALA A 166 12.10 10.89 10.81
C ALA A 166 11.25 12.03 11.41
N GLY A 167 11.61 13.29 11.17
CA GLY A 167 10.80 14.46 11.54
C GLY A 167 9.58 14.69 10.63
N ILE A 168 9.50 14.01 9.48
CA ILE A 168 8.41 14.11 8.51
C ILE A 168 7.33 13.09 8.85
N ASP A 169 6.06 13.43 8.61
CA ASP A 169 4.98 12.44 8.65
C ASP A 169 5.04 11.55 7.39
N LEU A 170 5.75 10.43 7.50
CA LEU A 170 5.99 9.53 6.36
C LEU A 170 4.73 8.78 5.91
N SER A 171 3.73 8.62 6.79
CA SER A 171 2.42 8.11 6.42
C SER A 171 1.70 9.09 5.50
N ALA A 172 1.69 10.37 5.86
CA ALA A 172 1.16 11.44 5.00
C ALA A 172 1.96 11.58 3.70
N ALA A 173 3.28 11.40 3.73
CA ALA A 173 4.11 11.39 2.53
C ALA A 173 3.73 10.24 1.58
N GLY A 174 3.46 9.05 2.12
CA GLY A 174 3.00 7.90 1.34
C GLY A 174 1.69 8.18 0.61
N PHE A 175 0.70 8.77 1.29
CA PHE A 175 -0.55 9.18 0.65
C PHE A 175 -0.35 10.24 -0.44
N ALA A 176 0.43 11.29 -0.15
CA ALA A 176 0.69 12.35 -1.11
C ALA A 176 1.40 11.82 -2.37
N LEU A 177 2.37 10.92 -2.19
CA LEU A 177 3.08 10.29 -3.30
C LEU A 177 2.17 9.36 -4.11
N ALA A 178 1.28 8.62 -3.44
CA ALA A 178 0.29 7.79 -4.09
C ALA A 178 -0.67 8.62 -4.95
N GLU A 179 -1.25 9.71 -4.41
CA GLU A 179 -2.14 10.59 -5.17
C GLU A 179 -1.45 11.18 -6.40
N ARG A 180 -0.18 11.57 -6.31
CA ARG A 180 0.57 12.11 -7.45
C ARG A 180 0.75 11.12 -8.60
N LEU A 181 0.76 9.82 -8.31
CA LEU A 181 0.95 8.76 -9.30
C LEU A 181 -0.36 8.25 -9.89
N THR A 182 -1.44 8.31 -9.11
CA THR A 182 -2.72 7.70 -9.47
C THR A 182 -3.81 8.72 -9.81
N ASP A 183 -3.59 9.99 -9.48
CA ASP A 183 -4.58 11.06 -9.43
C ASP A 183 -5.78 10.75 -8.50
N VAL A 184 -5.62 9.80 -7.57
CA VAL A 184 -6.64 9.39 -6.60
C VAL A 184 -6.31 9.91 -5.21
N ALA A 185 -7.18 10.76 -4.66
CA ALA A 185 -7.05 11.27 -3.30
C ALA A 185 -7.77 10.35 -2.29
N CYS A 186 -7.02 9.76 -1.37
CA CYS A 186 -7.56 8.94 -0.28
C CYS A 186 -8.02 9.82 0.89
N THR A 187 -9.21 10.41 0.77
CA THR A 187 -9.76 11.37 1.75
C THR A 187 -10.40 10.69 2.96
N PRO A 188 -10.58 11.41 4.09
CA PRO A 188 -11.37 10.91 5.22
C PRO A 188 -12.76 10.46 4.76
N GLU A 189 -13.44 11.26 3.93
CA GLU A 189 -14.79 10.96 3.45
C GLU A 189 -14.84 9.66 2.64
N LEU A 190 -13.81 9.37 1.84
CA LEU A 190 -13.70 8.09 1.15
C LEU A 190 -13.70 6.94 2.15
N PHE A 191 -12.81 7.00 3.15
CA PHE A 191 -12.68 5.92 4.14
C PHE A 191 -13.92 5.78 5.05
N GLU A 192 -14.59 6.86 5.41
CA GLU A 192 -15.77 6.83 6.28
C GLU A 192 -17.01 6.29 5.57
N ARG A 193 -17.13 6.54 4.26
CA ARG A 193 -18.38 6.31 3.53
C ARG A 193 -18.35 5.08 2.63
N SER A 194 -17.16 4.55 2.34
CA SER A 194 -17.01 3.39 1.47
C SER A 194 -17.62 2.14 2.05
N ASP A 195 -18.26 1.35 1.20
CA ASP A 195 -18.60 -0.03 1.50
C ASP A 195 -17.39 -0.91 1.17
N PHE A 196 -16.80 -1.51 2.19
CA PHE A 196 -15.67 -2.41 2.05
C PHE A 196 -16.17 -3.85 1.97
N VAL A 197 -15.78 -4.57 0.93
CA VAL A 197 -15.81 -6.03 0.92
C VAL A 197 -14.66 -6.52 1.80
N VAL A 198 -14.99 -7.24 2.86
CA VAL A 198 -14.01 -7.78 3.80
C VAL A 198 -13.64 -9.19 3.34
N ALA A 199 -12.35 -9.43 3.18
CA ALA A 199 -11.84 -10.73 2.76
C ALA A 199 -10.57 -11.10 3.52
N ARG A 200 -10.25 -12.40 3.56
CA ARG A 200 -9.01 -12.92 4.13
C ARG A 200 -8.11 -13.47 3.04
N VAL A 201 -6.87 -13.03 3.04
CA VAL A 201 -5.81 -13.46 2.12
C VAL A 201 -4.88 -14.40 2.84
N ALA A 202 -4.60 -15.56 2.25
CA ALA A 202 -3.56 -16.44 2.75
C ALA A 202 -2.17 -15.82 2.50
N ILE A 203 -1.45 -15.48 3.57
CA ILE A 203 -0.10 -14.93 3.47
C ILE A 203 0.88 -16.04 3.06
N PRO A 204 1.67 -15.84 1.97
CA PRO A 204 2.68 -16.81 1.57
C PRO A 204 3.74 -17.03 2.65
N GLY A 205 4.26 -18.25 2.78
CA GLY A 205 5.35 -18.54 3.70
C GLY A 205 6.66 -17.83 3.31
N ALA A 206 7.56 -17.65 4.27
CA ALA A 206 8.82 -16.91 4.07
C ALA A 206 9.66 -17.45 2.90
N ASP A 207 9.76 -18.77 2.73
CA ASP A 207 10.50 -19.40 1.64
C ASP A 207 9.91 -19.07 0.25
N ASP A 208 8.57 -19.01 0.13
CA ASP A 208 7.89 -18.65 -1.12
C ASP A 208 8.15 -17.18 -1.46
N GLN A 209 8.04 -16.29 -0.46
CA GLN A 209 8.34 -14.87 -0.61
C GLN A 209 9.80 -14.63 -1.00
N GLN A 210 10.75 -15.30 -0.33
CA GLN A 210 12.17 -15.16 -0.61
C GLN A 210 12.47 -15.58 -2.05
N ARG A 211 12.03 -16.78 -2.45
CA ARG A 211 12.30 -17.31 -3.78
C ARG A 211 11.63 -16.42 -4.85
N TYR A 212 10.45 -15.85 -4.57
CA TYR A 212 9.78 -14.93 -5.50
C TYR A 212 10.59 -13.65 -5.65
N GLY A 213 11.03 -13.07 -4.53
CA GLY A 213 11.85 -11.86 -4.52
C GLY A 213 13.20 -12.06 -5.22
N GLU A 214 13.84 -13.23 -5.09
CA GLU A 214 15.06 -13.56 -5.84
C GLU A 214 14.80 -13.59 -7.36
N ALA A 215 13.71 -14.22 -7.79
CA ALA A 215 13.32 -14.26 -9.20
C ALA A 215 12.93 -12.87 -9.73
N LEU A 216 12.21 -12.07 -8.92
CA LEU A 216 11.86 -10.70 -9.24
C LEU A 216 13.12 -9.84 -9.41
N ARG A 217 14.07 -9.87 -8.48
CA ARG A 217 15.30 -9.06 -8.54
C ARG A 217 16.19 -9.37 -9.74
N ALA A 218 16.03 -10.53 -10.37
CA ALA A 218 16.77 -10.88 -11.59
C ALA A 218 16.33 -10.06 -12.82
N ALA A 219 15.08 -9.59 -12.87
CA ALA A 219 14.50 -8.91 -14.03
C ALA A 219 13.68 -7.65 -13.70
N TRP A 220 13.39 -7.42 -12.43
CA TRP A 220 12.42 -6.45 -11.90
C TRP A 220 11.01 -6.57 -12.51
N CYS A 221 10.71 -7.72 -13.09
CA CYS A 221 9.42 -8.08 -13.64
C CYS A 221 8.86 -9.28 -12.87
N HIS A 222 7.54 -9.35 -12.72
CA HIS A 222 6.86 -10.50 -12.18
C HIS A 222 7.28 -11.76 -12.96
N PRO A 223 7.77 -12.81 -12.28
CA PRO A 223 8.15 -14.04 -12.95
C PRO A 223 6.94 -14.73 -13.60
N ALA A 224 6.90 -14.79 -14.93
CA ALA A 224 5.81 -15.45 -15.68
C ALA A 224 5.73 -16.97 -15.44
N THR A 225 6.82 -17.57 -14.98
CA THR A 225 6.87 -18.96 -14.54
C THR A 225 7.17 -19.00 -13.05
N TRP A 226 6.10 -19.11 -12.26
CA TRP A 226 6.14 -19.24 -10.80
C TRP A 226 5.16 -20.32 -10.32
#